data_AF-A0AB72ZP17-F1
#
_entry.id   AF-A0AB72ZP17-F1
#
_cell.length_a   1.000
_cell.length_b   1.000
_cell.length_c   1.000
_cell.angle_alpha   90.00
_cell.angle_beta   90.00
_cell.angle_gamma   90.00
#
_symmetry.space_group_name_H-M   'P 1'
#
loop_
_entity.id
_entity.type
_entity.pdbx_description
1 polymer ?
#
loop_
_entity_poly.entity_id
_entity_poly.type
_entity_poly.pdbx_seq_one_letter_code
_entity_poly.pdbx_strand_id
1 'polypeptide(L)' 'ITVQAQNDLMELLARKAITITSTEDEIKITAKKKITLNAGGSYITLDENRIESGTAGEYLTKAGYYGRLD' A
#
# COMPACT_ATOMS: atom_id res chain seq x y z
N ILE A 1 17.47 -11.31 -8.92
CA ILE A 1 17.99 -11.28 -7.53
C ILE A 1 16.79 -11.47 -6.61
N THR A 2 16.89 -12.31 -5.59
CA THR A 2 15.83 -12.54 -4.61
C THR A 2 16.38 -12.23 -3.22
N VAL A 3 15.63 -11.49 -2.42
CA VAL A 3 15.98 -11.18 -1.03
C VAL A 3 14.88 -11.77 -0.15
N GLN A 4 15.26 -12.58 0.85
CA GLN A 4 14.31 -13.28 1.71
C GLN A 4 14.78 -13.26 3.16
N ALA A 5 13.85 -13.00 4.08
CA ALA A 5 14.00 -13.21 5.52
C ALA A 5 12.97 -14.26 5.95
N GLN A 6 13.29 -15.55 5.80
CA GLN A 6 12.30 -16.63 5.94
C GLN A 6 11.85 -16.88 7.39
N ASN A 7 12.70 -16.53 8.36
CA ASN A 7 12.46 -16.79 9.78
C ASN A 7 12.53 -15.53 10.65
N ASP A 8 12.65 -14.34 10.03
CA ASP A 8 12.86 -13.09 10.76
C ASP A 8 12.28 -11.88 9.98
N LEU A 9 12.35 -10.71 10.59
CA LEU A 9 11.90 -9.44 10.03
C LEU A 9 12.79 -8.98 8.88
N MET A 10 12.16 -8.41 7.84
CA MET A 10 12.82 -7.61 6.83
C MET A 10 12.51 -6.13 7.06
N GLU A 11 13.52 -5.31 7.28
CA GLU A 11 13.42 -3.85 7.42
C GLU A 11 14.25 -3.13 6.36
N LEU A 12 13.64 -2.14 5.70
CA LEU A 12 14.32 -1.27 4.72
C LEU A 12 14.28 0.17 5.25
N LEU A 13 15.44 0.72 5.61
CA LEU A 13 15.58 2.07 6.14
C LEU A 13 16.44 2.90 5.19
N ALA A 14 15.95 4.09 4.81
CA ALA A 14 16.69 5.03 3.97
C ALA A 14 16.58 6.46 4.54
N ARG A 15 17.67 7.21 4.53
CA ARG A 15 17.68 8.63 4.95
C ARG A 15 16.98 9.58 3.97
N LYS A 16 16.77 9.13 2.73
CA LYS A 16 16.13 9.90 1.67
C LYS A 16 14.84 9.21 1.24
N ALA A 17 14.87 8.54 0.09
CA ALA A 17 13.72 7.88 -0.50
C ALA A 17 14.00 6.40 -0.76
N ILE A 18 12.93 5.61 -0.75
CA ILE A 18 12.89 4.24 -1.27
C ILE A 18 11.96 4.29 -2.48
N THR A 19 12.43 3.81 -3.63
CA THR A 19 11.65 3.72 -4.86
C THR A 19 11.52 2.25 -5.25
N ILE A 20 10.28 1.78 -5.43
CA ILE A 20 9.97 0.44 -5.93
C ILE A 20 9.28 0.63 -7.27
N THR A 21 9.92 0.19 -8.35
CA THR A 21 9.43 0.35 -9.73
C THR A 21 9.58 -0.96 -10.47
N SER A 22 8.52 -1.40 -11.14
CA SER A 22 8.58 -2.43 -12.19
C SER A 22 8.47 -1.73 -13.55
N THR A 23 9.42 -1.98 -14.45
CA THR A 23 9.50 -1.29 -15.75
C THR A 23 8.79 -2.04 -16.87
N GLU A 24 8.59 -3.34 -16.70
CA GLU A 24 8.04 -4.22 -17.74
C GLU A 24 6.77 -4.94 -17.29
N ASP A 25 6.53 -5.03 -15.97
CA ASP A 25 5.45 -5.84 -15.41
C ASP A 25 4.89 -5.19 -14.12
N GLU A 26 4.48 -5.98 -13.13
CA GLU A 26 3.76 -5.54 -11.94
C GLU A 26 4.59 -5.47 -10.64
N ILE A 27 4.02 -4.85 -9.61
CA ILE A 27 4.47 -4.92 -8.22
C ILE A 27 3.38 -5.64 -7.41
N LYS A 28 3.70 -6.82 -6.88
CA LYS A 28 2.81 -7.61 -6.01
C LYS A 28 3.22 -7.47 -4.55
N ILE A 29 2.30 -6.96 -3.73
CA ILE A 29 2.46 -6.88 -2.27
C ILE A 29 1.42 -7.81 -1.64
N THR A 30 1.89 -8.90 -1.04
CA THR A 30 1.04 -9.91 -0.40
C THR A 30 1.42 -10.02 1.06
N ALA A 31 0.42 -9.90 1.95
CA ALA A 31 0.60 -10.10 3.38
C ALA A 31 -0.46 -11.06 3.92
N LYS A 32 -0.07 -11.90 4.88
CA LYS A 32 -0.99 -12.86 5.51
C LYS A 32 -1.99 -12.20 6.48
N LYS A 33 -1.56 -11.15 7.17
CA LYS A 33 -2.36 -10.52 8.24
C LYS A 33 -2.89 -9.14 7.85
N LYS A 34 -1.99 -8.23 7.46
CA LYS A 34 -2.34 -6.83 7.21
C LYS A 34 -1.32 -6.17 6.30
N ILE A 35 -1.79 -5.30 5.41
CA ILE A 35 -0.97 -4.30 4.71
C ILE A 35 -1.32 -2.92 5.29
N THR A 36 -0.31 -2.09 5.56
CA THR A 36 -0.49 -0.72 6.04
C THR A 36 0.43 0.21 5.24
N LEU A 37 -0.16 1.20 4.57
CA LEU A 37 0.55 2.25 3.84
C LEU A 37 0.31 3.57 4.58
N ASN A 38 1.36 4.17 5.14
CA ASN A 38 1.26 5.41 5.92
C ASN A 38 2.03 6.54 5.25
N ALA A 39 1.46 7.75 5.23
CA ALA A 39 2.15 8.96 4.77
C ALA A 39 1.54 10.22 5.40
N GLY A 40 2.35 11.06 6.03
CA GLY A 40 1.92 12.38 6.52
C GLY A 40 0.70 12.36 7.45
N GLY A 41 0.51 11.29 8.23
CA GLY A 41 -0.66 11.08 9.09
C GLY A 41 -1.89 10.48 8.40
N SER A 42 -1.88 10.34 7.07
CA SER A 42 -2.87 9.56 6.32
C SER A 42 -2.44 8.10 6.20
N TYR A 43 -3.42 7.21 6.02
CA TYR A 43 -3.13 5.79 5.84
C TYR A 43 -4.14 5.06 4.95
N ILE A 44 -3.70 3.93 4.43
CA ILE A 44 -4.55 2.87 3.86
C ILE A 44 -4.16 1.55 4.51
N THR A 45 -5.16 0.82 5.01
CA THR A 45 -4.97 -0.52 5.55
C THR A 45 -5.86 -1.54 4.89
N LEU A 46 -5.33 -2.74 4.69
CA LEU A 46 -6.05 -3.90 4.19
C LEU A 46 -5.83 -5.05 5.16
N ASP A 47 -6.91 -5.63 5.67
CA ASP A 47 -6.88 -6.83 6.50
C ASP A 47 -7.92 -7.85 6.01
N GLU A 48 -8.09 -8.94 6.75
CA GLU A 48 -9.01 -10.03 6.39
C GLU A 48 -10.49 -9.60 6.31
N ASN A 49 -10.86 -8.47 6.93
CA ASN A 49 -12.24 -8.05 7.10
C ASN A 49 -12.60 -6.80 6.29
N ARG A 50 -11.62 -5.91 6.02
CA ARG A 50 -11.91 -4.61 5.41
C ARG A 50 -10.72 -3.96 4.71
N ILE A 51 -11.08 -3.00 3.87
CA ILE A 51 -10.19 -1.97 3.35
C ILE A 51 -10.58 -0.67 4.05
N GLU A 52 -9.62 0.02 4.65
CA GLU A 52 -9.83 1.26 5.39
C GLU A 52 -8.84 2.33 4.92
N SER A 53 -9.36 3.52 4.66
CA SER A 53 -8.56 4.71 4.32
C SER A 53 -8.91 5.83 5.29
N GLY A 54 -7.90 6.37 5.98
CA GLY A 54 -8.09 7.45 6.95
C GLY A 54 -7.15 8.63 6.68
N THR A 55 -7.66 9.83 6.89
CA THR A 55 -6.90 11.08 6.84
C THR A 55 -7.53 12.11 7.78
N ALA A 56 -6.71 13.01 8.31
CA ALA A 56 -7.19 14.16 9.09
C ALA A 56 -7.71 15.31 8.20
N GLY A 57 -7.33 15.30 6.92
CA GLY A 57 -7.71 16.33 5.94
C GLY A 57 -8.77 15.85 4.95
N GLU A 58 -8.75 16.43 3.76
CA GLU A 58 -9.68 16.06 2.70
C GLU A 58 -9.33 14.71 2.05
N TYR A 59 -10.34 13.88 1.82
CA TYR A 59 -10.23 12.66 1.02
C TYR A 59 -10.74 12.91 -0.41
N LEU A 60 -9.84 13.33 -1.29
CA LEU A 60 -10.17 13.68 -2.68
C LEU A 60 -10.21 12.44 -3.58
N THR A 61 -11.42 11.97 -3.89
CA THR A 61 -11.62 10.90 -4.88
C THR A 61 -12.05 11.49 -6.22
N LYS A 62 -11.33 11.14 -7.30
CA LYS A 62 -11.69 11.49 -8.68
C LYS A 62 -11.97 10.21 -9.46
N ALA A 63 -13.14 10.12 -10.09
CA ALA A 63 -13.51 9.01 -10.96
C ALA A 63 -13.87 9.55 -12.35
N GLY A 64 -13.35 8.91 -13.41
CA GLY A 64 -13.65 9.30 -14.80
C GLY A 64 -15.03 8.83 -15.28
N TYR A 65 -15.49 7.69 -14.78
CA TYR A 65 -16.83 7.16 -15.01
C TYR A 65 -17.29 6.44 -13.74
N TYR A 66 -18.40 6.89 -13.16
CA TYR A 66 -19.02 6.23 -12.01
C TYR A 66 -20.31 5.59 -12.49
N GLY A 67 -20.20 4.40 -13.07
CA GLY A 67 -21.34 3.60 -13.47
C GLY A 67 -22.03 3.03 -12.23
N ARG A 68 -22.93 3.79 -11.62
CA ARG A 68 -23.95 3.20 -10.75
C ARG A 68 -24.87 2.39 -11.65
N LEU A 69 -24.71 1.08 -11.63
CA LEU A 69 -25.74 0.16 -12.12
C LEU A 69 -26.87 0.26 -11.09
N ASP A 70 -27.86 1.11 -11.37
CA ASP A 70 -29.16 1.05 -10.71
C ASP A 70 -29.90 -0.24 -11.12
#